data_AF-A0A554JGJ6-F1
#
_entry.id   AF-A0A554JGJ6-F1
#
_cell.length_a   1.000
_cell.length_b   1.000
_cell.length_c   1.000
_cell.angle_alpha   90.00
_cell.angle_beta   90.00
_cell.angle_gamma   90.00
#
_symmetry.space_group_name_H-M   'P 1'
#
loop_
_entity.id
_entity.type
_entity.pdbx_description
1 polymer ?
#
loop_
_entity_poly.entity_id
_entity_poly.type
_entity_poly.pdbx_seq_one_letter_code
_entity_poly.pdbx_strand_id
1 'polypeptide(L)'
;MIGLTFRGRPPIKLADTVKEVVLLKNEYAAAIMDRNMRIDEGFVAAIMGQSLMTWEGRNPGPALDSDGNFQGTDLDLLSFLMPIADRKAVIEIPRYRNRRKIVRRANERKIGSNQFGAVTGLASHKDALSFSIRLYDQTIVRRDPATHRERTGAFRNYMIVDCDGHWYDGWDRICWSPTAEENRFLSEKSLWTDNSVIFKYYVHPNRWQSVFGAPYFLQKMLLERIDDEAQFYRSEVKRLQSMDILFPSEQGGSFYTPPVSEGETKPISVQTIEMILDIPEFLGAYTPMEENSKGLQNAYSRQKFLTYTLKPFIQFCTRANEAAYYHFGQGQVASWMQGRTWVEWKPSKGRTQWHMMRLGVDMALRYRIRIMTQQVSAE
;
A
#
# COMPACT_ATOMS: atom_id res chain seq x y z
N MET A 1 9.27 -14.89 26.27
CA MET A 1 9.06 -15.13 24.83
C MET A 1 7.82 -16.01 24.71
N ILE A 2 6.64 -15.42 24.51
CA ILE A 2 5.40 -16.18 24.28
C ILE A 2 5.31 -16.38 22.78
N GLY A 3 5.51 -17.61 22.32
CA GLY A 3 5.36 -17.97 20.92
C GLY A 3 3.89 -17.90 20.54
N LEU A 4 3.49 -16.85 19.80
CA LEU A 4 2.19 -16.79 19.18
C LEU A 4 2.11 -17.92 18.14
N THR A 5 1.32 -18.95 18.45
CA THR A 5 1.04 -20.07 17.54
C THR A 5 -0.27 -19.78 16.83
N PHE A 6 -0.16 -19.41 15.56
CA PHE A 6 -1.28 -19.00 14.71
C PHE A 6 -2.18 -20.18 14.36
N ARG A 7 -3.45 -20.13 14.78
CA ARG A 7 -4.51 -21.05 14.34
C ARG A 7 -5.40 -20.32 13.33
N GLY A 8 -5.82 -21.04 12.29
CA GLY A 8 -6.56 -20.51 11.14
C GLY A 8 -7.80 -19.66 11.50
N ARG A 9 -8.22 -18.85 10.53
CA ARG A 9 -9.26 -17.80 10.64
C ARG A 9 -10.54 -18.31 11.34
N PRO A 10 -10.83 -17.91 12.60
CA PRO A 10 -12.13 -18.18 13.22
C PRO A 10 -13.23 -17.30 12.60
N PRO A 11 -14.52 -17.69 12.68
CA PRO A 11 -15.63 -16.89 12.19
C PRO A 11 -15.70 -15.55 12.94
N ILE A 12 -15.50 -14.46 12.21
CA ILE A 12 -15.37 -13.12 12.76
C ILE A 12 -16.78 -12.56 13.06
N LYS A 13 -17.13 -12.41 14.34
CA LYS A 13 -18.18 -11.46 14.75
C LYS A 13 -17.61 -10.04 14.59
N LEU A 14 -17.83 -9.44 13.43
CA LEU A 14 -17.19 -8.17 13.02
C LEU A 14 -17.30 -7.06 14.08
N ALA A 15 -18.47 -6.89 14.69
CA ALA A 15 -18.68 -5.87 15.72
C ALA A 15 -17.86 -6.12 17.01
N ASP A 16 -17.76 -7.37 17.46
CA ASP A 16 -17.01 -7.73 18.66
C ASP A 16 -15.51 -7.48 18.46
N THR A 17 -14.98 -7.83 17.29
CA THR A 17 -13.56 -7.58 16.97
C THR A 17 -13.21 -6.09 16.91
N VAL A 18 -14.13 -5.24 16.42
CA VAL A 18 -13.94 -3.78 16.44
C VAL A 18 -13.89 -3.28 17.87
N LYS A 19 -14.81 -3.74 18.73
CA LYS A 19 -14.86 -3.36 20.15
C LYS A 19 -13.57 -3.77 20.88
N GLU A 20 -13.04 -4.95 20.61
CA GLU A 20 -11.78 -5.41 21.19
C GLU A 20 -10.57 -4.56 20.78
N VAL A 21 -10.48 -4.17 19.50
CA VAL A 21 -9.42 -3.25 19.04
C VAL A 21 -9.56 -1.88 19.71
N VAL A 22 -10.77 -1.33 19.77
CA VAL A 22 -11.04 -0.03 20.39
C VAL A 22 -10.70 -0.01 21.89
N LEU A 23 -10.96 -1.12 22.58
CA LEU A 23 -10.66 -1.28 24.01
C LEU A 23 -9.23 -1.78 24.27
N LEU A 24 -8.39 -1.90 23.23
CA LEU A 24 -7.04 -2.46 23.28
C LEU A 24 -6.98 -3.86 23.93
N LYS A 25 -8.06 -4.63 23.85
CA LYS A 25 -8.13 -6.04 24.31
C LYS A 25 -7.67 -7.01 23.24
N ASN A 26 -7.68 -6.60 21.98
CA ASN A 26 -7.11 -7.36 20.88
C ASN A 26 -5.58 -7.38 20.99
N GLU A 27 -4.98 -8.57 20.89
CA GLU A 27 -3.53 -8.78 21.08
C GLU A 27 -2.67 -7.95 20.12
N TYR A 28 -3.10 -7.78 18.87
CA TYR A 28 -2.37 -6.98 17.89
C TYR A 28 -2.47 -5.50 18.21
N ALA A 29 -3.65 -5.03 18.63
CA ALA A 29 -3.83 -3.65 19.04
C ALA A 29 -2.93 -3.31 20.23
N ALA A 30 -2.94 -4.17 21.27
CA ALA A 30 -2.07 -4.00 22.44
C ALA A 30 -0.58 -4.01 22.06
N ALA A 31 -0.15 -4.94 21.20
CA ALA A 31 1.24 -5.03 20.75
C ALA A 31 1.67 -3.85 19.87
N ILE A 32 0.79 -3.32 19.01
CA ILE A 32 1.05 -2.09 18.25
C ILE A 32 1.26 -0.91 19.21
N MET A 33 0.47 -0.83 20.27
CA MET A 33 0.52 0.28 21.22
C MET A 33 1.78 0.30 22.10
N ASP A 34 2.53 -0.80 22.18
CA ASP A 34 3.72 -0.93 23.02
C ASP A 34 5.02 -0.63 22.23
N ARG A 35 5.76 0.39 22.63
CA ARG A 35 7.07 0.75 22.03
C ARG A 35 8.16 -0.28 22.32
N ASN A 36 8.00 -1.11 23.34
CA ASN A 36 8.94 -2.20 23.64
C ASN A 36 8.79 -3.36 22.66
N MET A 37 7.64 -3.47 21.97
CA MET A 37 7.40 -4.49 20.97
C MET A 37 8.03 -4.09 19.63
N ARG A 38 8.83 -5.01 19.06
CA ARG A 38 9.48 -4.81 17.77
C ARG A 38 8.51 -5.12 16.62
N ILE A 39 8.40 -4.20 15.67
CA ILE A 39 7.62 -4.42 14.44
C ILE A 39 8.48 -5.14 13.37
N ASP A 40 8.24 -6.41 13.10
CA ASP A 40 8.94 -7.17 12.06
C ASP A 40 8.00 -7.64 10.94
N GLU A 41 8.56 -8.31 9.93
CA GLU A 41 7.80 -8.85 8.79
C GLU A 41 6.72 -9.84 9.24
N GLY A 42 7.00 -10.70 10.22
CA GLY A 42 6.04 -11.68 10.73
C GLY A 42 4.85 -11.02 11.41
N PHE A 43 5.10 -9.99 12.22
CA PHE A 43 4.05 -9.21 12.86
C PHE A 43 3.18 -8.46 11.85
N VAL A 44 3.80 -7.82 10.86
CA VAL A 44 3.06 -7.15 9.77
C VAL A 44 2.24 -8.17 8.97
N ALA A 45 2.82 -9.32 8.59
CA ALA A 45 2.12 -10.36 7.86
C ALA A 45 0.90 -10.88 8.63
N ALA A 46 1.01 -11.05 9.95
CA ALA A 46 -0.09 -11.46 10.81
C ALA A 46 -1.26 -10.46 10.80
N ILE A 47 -0.98 -9.15 10.89
CA ILE A 47 -2.00 -8.10 10.81
C ILE A 47 -2.61 -8.05 9.40
N MET A 48 -1.77 -8.14 8.37
CA MET A 48 -2.21 -8.13 6.98
C MET A 48 -3.05 -9.35 6.61
N GLY A 49 -2.77 -10.52 7.21
CA GLY A 49 -3.55 -11.75 7.04
C GLY A 49 -4.99 -11.68 7.56
N GLN A 50 -5.31 -10.68 8.40
CA GLN A 50 -6.68 -10.38 8.83
C GLN A 50 -7.46 -9.57 7.79
N SER A 51 -6.78 -9.00 6.80
CA SER A 51 -7.43 -8.24 5.72
C SER A 51 -8.04 -9.16 4.66
N LEU A 52 -9.14 -8.69 4.05
CA LEU A 52 -9.76 -9.30 2.88
C LEU A 52 -9.17 -8.75 1.55
N MET A 53 -7.95 -8.22 1.58
CA MET A 53 -7.25 -7.72 0.38
C MET A 53 -6.43 -8.83 -0.28
N THR A 54 -7.13 -9.89 -0.70
CA THR A 54 -6.60 -11.05 -1.43
C THR A 54 -7.70 -11.61 -2.32
N TRP A 55 -7.38 -12.43 -3.31
CA TRP A 55 -8.37 -13.20 -4.06
C TRP A 55 -8.79 -14.48 -3.30
N GLU A 56 -7.96 -14.96 -2.37
CA GLU A 56 -8.22 -16.17 -1.59
C GLU A 56 -9.47 -16.02 -0.70
N GLY A 57 -10.36 -17.01 -0.76
CA GLY A 57 -11.61 -17.01 0.00
C GLY A 57 -12.68 -16.05 -0.50
N ARG A 58 -12.46 -15.37 -1.64
CA ARG A 58 -13.49 -14.55 -2.29
C ARG A 58 -14.34 -15.40 -3.24
N ASN A 59 -15.56 -14.93 -3.50
CA ASN A 59 -16.48 -15.55 -4.43
C ASN A 59 -16.91 -14.55 -5.50
N PRO A 60 -15.98 -14.13 -6.39
CA PRO A 60 -16.31 -13.24 -7.48
C PRO A 60 -17.31 -13.90 -8.45
N GLY A 61 -18.18 -13.09 -9.03
CA GLY A 61 -19.02 -13.46 -10.17
C GLY A 61 -18.19 -13.76 -11.44
N PRO A 62 -18.74 -14.61 -12.33
CA PRO A 62 -18.07 -15.03 -13.55
C PRO A 62 -17.88 -13.86 -14.54
N ALA A 63 -16.92 -14.02 -15.46
CA ALA A 63 -16.62 -13.03 -16.48
C ALA A 63 -17.72 -12.90 -17.56
N LEU A 64 -18.51 -13.96 -17.75
CA LEU A 64 -19.68 -14.01 -18.64
C LEU A 64 -20.95 -14.02 -17.78
N ASP A 65 -22.01 -13.35 -18.24
CA ASP A 65 -23.34 -13.48 -17.63
C ASP A 65 -24.04 -14.80 -18.06
N SER A 66 -25.28 -15.00 -17.61
CA SER A 66 -26.08 -16.19 -17.96
C SER A 66 -26.41 -16.31 -19.44
N ASP A 67 -26.38 -15.19 -20.17
CA ASP A 67 -26.68 -15.11 -21.59
C ASP A 67 -25.41 -15.20 -22.45
N GLY A 68 -24.24 -15.36 -21.81
CA GLY A 68 -22.94 -15.45 -22.46
C GLY A 68 -22.33 -14.10 -22.84
N ASN A 69 -22.91 -12.98 -22.41
CA ASN A 69 -22.32 -11.67 -22.65
C ASN A 69 -21.10 -11.45 -21.76
N PHE A 70 -20.04 -10.94 -22.37
CA PHE A 70 -18.84 -10.59 -21.65
C PHE A 70 -19.04 -9.30 -20.84
N GLN A 71 -18.81 -9.40 -19.52
CA GLN A 71 -18.94 -8.28 -18.58
C GLN A 71 -17.64 -8.02 -17.81
N GLY A 72 -16.69 -8.95 -17.78
CA GLY A 72 -15.52 -8.92 -16.90
C GLY A 72 -15.84 -9.40 -15.47
N THR A 73 -14.81 -9.60 -14.64
CA THR A 73 -14.99 -10.06 -13.26
C THR A 73 -15.25 -8.91 -12.28
N ASP A 74 -16.02 -9.19 -11.23
CA ASP A 74 -16.18 -8.32 -10.06
C ASP A 74 -15.03 -8.45 -9.05
N LEU A 75 -14.11 -9.44 -9.19
CA LEU A 75 -12.84 -9.43 -8.48
C LEU A 75 -12.16 -8.09 -8.77
N ASP A 76 -11.72 -7.38 -7.74
CA ASP A 76 -11.04 -6.09 -7.95
C ASP A 76 -9.54 -6.26 -8.15
N LEU A 77 -8.98 -5.43 -9.02
CA LEU A 77 -7.57 -5.51 -9.40
C LEU A 77 -6.64 -5.41 -8.18
N LEU A 78 -6.88 -4.48 -7.25
CA LEU A 78 -5.95 -4.26 -6.12
C LEU A 78 -5.89 -5.48 -5.20
N SER A 79 -7.01 -6.17 -4.98
CA SER A 79 -7.03 -7.44 -4.22
C SER A 79 -6.31 -8.56 -4.94
N PHE A 80 -6.42 -8.59 -6.27
CA PHE A 80 -5.71 -9.56 -7.09
C PHE A 80 -4.19 -9.31 -7.05
N LEU A 81 -3.75 -8.05 -7.11
CA LEU A 81 -2.33 -7.68 -7.13
C LEU A 81 -1.56 -7.99 -5.84
N MET A 82 -2.24 -8.08 -4.70
CA MET A 82 -1.59 -8.28 -3.39
C MET A 82 -0.84 -9.63 -3.32
N PRO A 83 -1.49 -10.80 -3.53
CA PRO A 83 -0.77 -12.08 -3.60
C PRO A 83 0.22 -12.17 -4.77
N ILE A 84 -0.08 -11.52 -5.89
CA ILE A 84 0.80 -11.47 -7.08
C ILE A 84 2.11 -10.76 -6.73
N ALA A 85 2.05 -9.66 -5.97
CA ALA A 85 3.22 -8.94 -5.49
C ALA A 85 3.99 -9.73 -4.42
N ASP A 86 3.30 -10.38 -3.49
CA ASP A 86 3.89 -11.16 -2.41
C ASP A 86 4.80 -12.27 -2.95
N ARG A 87 4.30 -13.04 -3.93
CA ARG A 87 5.09 -14.09 -4.60
C ARG A 87 6.01 -13.60 -5.71
N LYS A 88 6.10 -12.29 -5.93
CA LYS A 88 6.90 -11.65 -6.99
C LYS A 88 6.61 -12.19 -8.39
N ALA A 89 5.34 -12.38 -8.70
CA ALA A 89 4.91 -12.90 -9.99
C ALA A 89 5.44 -12.05 -11.15
N VAL A 90 5.76 -12.69 -12.27
CA VAL A 90 6.08 -12.00 -13.51
C VAL A 90 4.77 -11.68 -14.23
N ILE A 91 4.57 -10.40 -14.53
CA ILE A 91 3.41 -9.92 -15.26
C ILE A 91 3.83 -9.20 -16.55
N GLU A 92 2.87 -9.10 -17.46
CA GLU A 92 2.96 -8.25 -18.64
C GLU A 92 1.85 -7.20 -18.61
N ILE A 93 2.23 -5.94 -18.88
CA ILE A 93 1.32 -4.83 -19.14
C ILE A 93 1.45 -4.49 -20.63
N PRO A 94 0.43 -4.80 -21.45
CA PRO A 94 0.56 -4.71 -22.91
C PRO A 94 0.57 -3.27 -23.43
N ARG A 95 -0.11 -2.35 -22.75
CA ARG A 95 -0.14 -0.92 -23.08
C ARG A 95 -0.06 -0.12 -21.80
N TYR A 96 0.80 0.90 -21.78
CA TYR A 96 0.91 1.81 -20.66
C TYR A 96 1.28 3.20 -21.14
N ARG A 97 0.44 4.18 -20.81
CA ARG A 97 0.74 5.61 -21.04
C ARG A 97 1.01 6.26 -19.70
N ASN A 98 2.24 6.71 -19.47
CA ASN A 98 2.60 7.39 -18.22
C ASN A 98 2.02 8.82 -18.23
N ARG A 99 1.26 9.24 -17.20
CA ARG A 99 0.95 10.66 -16.99
C ARG A 99 1.91 11.36 -16.02
N ARG A 100 2.86 10.66 -15.41
CA ARG A 100 3.97 11.35 -14.73
C ARG A 100 5.04 11.71 -15.76
N LYS A 101 5.86 12.70 -15.45
CA LYS A 101 6.95 13.14 -16.34
C LYS A 101 7.80 11.96 -16.80
N ILE A 102 8.12 11.95 -18.08
CA ILE A 102 9.06 10.98 -18.65
C ILE A 102 10.46 11.36 -18.19
N VAL A 103 11.16 10.42 -17.56
CA VAL A 103 12.55 10.59 -17.14
C VAL A 103 13.42 9.69 -18.00
N ARG A 104 14.37 10.28 -18.74
CA ARG A 104 15.33 9.54 -19.56
C ARG A 104 16.70 9.53 -18.89
N ARG A 105 17.39 8.40 -18.91
CA ARG A 105 18.75 8.24 -18.39
C ARG A 105 19.67 7.84 -19.53
N ALA A 106 20.91 8.35 -19.52
CA ALA A 106 21.88 8.20 -20.62
C ALA A 106 22.14 6.74 -20.99
N ASN A 107 22.16 5.90 -19.98
CA ASN A 107 22.60 4.51 -20.08
C ASN A 107 21.43 3.53 -20.08
N GLU A 108 20.21 3.99 -20.32
CA GLU A 108 19.02 3.14 -20.32
C GLU A 108 18.24 3.31 -21.63
N ARG A 109 17.86 2.19 -22.25
CA ARG A 109 16.96 2.16 -23.41
C ARG A 109 15.80 1.19 -23.16
N LYS A 110 14.60 1.56 -23.61
CA LYS A 110 13.42 0.69 -23.58
C LYS A 110 13.34 -0.12 -24.88
N ILE A 111 13.01 -1.41 -24.76
CA ILE A 111 12.76 -2.31 -25.88
C ILE A 111 11.26 -2.63 -25.93
N GLY A 112 10.62 -2.42 -27.08
CA GLY A 112 9.20 -2.71 -27.28
C GLY A 112 8.24 -1.73 -26.59
N SER A 113 6.95 -1.94 -26.82
CA SER A 113 5.86 -1.13 -26.26
C SER A 113 5.43 -1.59 -24.86
N ASN A 114 5.50 -2.89 -24.60
CA ASN A 114 4.93 -3.53 -23.41
C ASN A 114 5.84 -3.32 -22.19
N GLN A 115 5.35 -3.66 -20.99
CA GLN A 115 6.14 -3.70 -19.76
C GLN A 115 6.10 -5.12 -19.27
N PHE A 116 7.25 -5.67 -18.89
CA PHE A 116 7.34 -7.07 -18.53
C PHE A 116 8.37 -7.26 -17.42
N GLY A 117 7.98 -7.96 -16.35
CA GLY A 117 8.91 -8.22 -15.26
C GLY A 117 8.25 -8.68 -13.98
N ALA A 118 9.08 -8.98 -12.99
CA ALA A 118 8.63 -9.38 -11.66
C ALA A 118 8.03 -8.19 -10.92
N VAL A 119 6.88 -8.39 -10.28
CA VAL A 119 6.33 -7.44 -9.31
C VAL A 119 7.20 -7.46 -8.06
N THR A 120 7.78 -6.33 -7.72
CA THR A 120 8.73 -6.17 -6.60
C THR A 120 8.18 -5.30 -5.49
N GLY A 121 6.98 -4.75 -5.66
CA GLY A 121 6.30 -3.98 -4.63
C GLY A 121 5.01 -3.36 -5.13
N LEU A 122 4.18 -2.97 -4.18
CA LEU A 122 2.98 -2.17 -4.39
C LEU A 122 3.15 -0.86 -3.64
N ALA A 123 2.69 0.24 -4.23
CA ALA A 123 2.81 1.55 -3.62
C ALA A 123 1.54 2.37 -3.87
N SER A 124 1.06 3.02 -2.82
CA SER A 124 0.03 4.05 -2.90
C SER A 124 0.63 5.41 -2.54
N HIS A 125 0.04 6.50 -3.01
CA HIS A 125 0.39 7.82 -2.51
C HIS A 125 -0.25 8.02 -1.13
N LYS A 126 0.48 8.65 -0.20
CA LYS A 126 -0.01 8.87 1.18
C LYS A 126 -1.27 9.74 1.21
N ASP A 127 -1.27 10.79 0.38
CA ASP A 127 -2.34 11.80 0.35
C ASP A 127 -3.38 11.62 -0.77
N ALA A 128 -2.98 11.11 -1.94
CA ALA A 128 -3.81 11.03 -3.14
C ALA A 128 -4.31 9.59 -3.32
N LEU A 129 -5.43 9.39 -4.00
CA LEU A 129 -5.97 8.04 -4.27
C LEU A 129 -5.32 7.43 -5.51
N SER A 130 -3.98 7.42 -5.53
CA SER A 130 -3.21 6.91 -6.64
C SER A 130 -2.44 5.67 -6.23
N PHE A 131 -2.44 4.67 -7.09
CA PHE A 131 -1.86 3.35 -6.85
C PHE A 131 -0.86 3.01 -7.95
N SER A 132 0.17 2.26 -7.61
CA SER A 132 1.21 1.84 -8.54
C SER A 132 1.79 0.50 -8.13
N ILE A 133 2.37 -0.19 -9.10
CA ILE A 133 3.26 -1.32 -8.85
C ILE A 133 4.70 -0.92 -9.14
N ARG A 134 5.61 -1.62 -8.50
CA ARG A 134 7.03 -1.57 -8.84
C ARG A 134 7.41 -2.85 -9.57
N LEU A 135 7.85 -2.74 -10.82
CA LEU A 135 8.40 -3.85 -11.59
C LEU A 135 9.93 -3.83 -11.59
N TYR A 136 10.54 -5.01 -11.55
CA TYR A 136 11.87 -5.20 -12.15
C TYR A 136 11.68 -5.42 -13.65
N ASP A 137 11.60 -4.32 -14.39
CA ASP A 137 11.17 -4.29 -15.78
C ASP A 137 12.30 -4.71 -16.72
N GLN A 138 12.15 -5.90 -17.29
CA GLN A 138 13.10 -6.54 -18.21
C GLN A 138 13.11 -5.90 -19.59
N THR A 139 12.14 -5.04 -19.92
CA THR A 139 12.13 -4.28 -21.19
C THR A 139 13.13 -3.13 -21.20
N ILE A 140 13.72 -2.80 -20.05
CA ILE A 140 14.77 -1.78 -19.94
C ILE A 140 16.14 -2.44 -20.04
N VAL A 141 16.94 -2.02 -21.01
CA VAL A 141 18.35 -2.37 -21.12
C VAL A 141 19.20 -1.26 -20.53
N ARG A 142 20.08 -1.63 -19.59
CA ARG A 142 21.05 -0.75 -18.95
C ARG A 142 22.45 -1.06 -19.47
N ARG A 143 23.19 -0.03 -19.88
CA ARG A 143 24.59 -0.14 -20.29
C ARG A 143 25.49 0.31 -19.14
N ASP A 144 26.45 -0.52 -18.77
CA ASP A 144 27.50 -0.12 -17.82
C ASP A 144 28.41 0.94 -18.47
N PRO A 145 28.59 2.13 -17.89
CA PRO A 145 29.45 3.16 -18.45
C PRO A 145 30.92 2.76 -18.55
N ALA A 146 31.40 1.97 -17.58
CA ALA A 146 32.80 1.57 -17.47
C ALA A 146 33.12 0.33 -18.32
N THR A 147 32.23 -0.66 -18.31
CA THR A 147 32.47 -1.94 -19.02
C THR A 147 31.79 -2.03 -20.38
N HIS A 148 30.92 -1.07 -20.71
CA HIS A 148 30.05 -1.06 -21.89
C HIS A 148 29.13 -2.29 -22.04
N ARG A 149 29.06 -3.18 -21.04
CA ARG A 149 28.20 -4.36 -21.05
C ARG A 149 26.75 -3.96 -20.86
N GLU A 150 25.86 -4.56 -21.65
CA GLU A 150 24.42 -4.41 -21.50
C GLU A 150 23.86 -5.44 -20.52
N ARG A 151 22.90 -5.03 -19.70
CA ARG A 151 22.10 -5.90 -18.83
C ARG A 151 20.64 -5.51 -18.93
N THR A 152 19.76 -6.50 -19.01
CA THR A 152 18.30 -6.29 -18.99
C THR A 152 17.80 -6.10 -17.55
N GLY A 153 16.70 -5.38 -17.41
CA GLY A 153 16.04 -5.17 -16.13
C GLY A 153 16.40 -3.84 -15.48
N ALA A 154 15.38 -3.06 -15.12
CA ALA A 154 15.53 -1.91 -14.23
C ALA A 154 14.28 -1.76 -13.35
N PHE A 155 14.45 -1.27 -12.12
CA PHE A 155 13.29 -0.95 -11.29
C PHE A 155 12.51 0.23 -11.89
N ARG A 156 11.20 0.05 -12.05
CA ARG A 156 10.25 1.04 -12.57
C ARG A 156 8.97 1.00 -11.77
N ASN A 157 8.36 2.18 -11.58
CA ASN A 157 7.03 2.28 -11.01
C ASN A 157 6.03 2.54 -12.13
N TYR A 158 4.95 1.78 -12.14
CA TYR A 158 3.85 1.85 -13.10
C TYR A 158 2.57 2.16 -12.34
N MET A 159 1.99 3.34 -12.61
CA MET A 159 0.74 3.76 -11.98
C MET A 159 -0.42 2.89 -12.50
N ILE A 160 -1.24 2.36 -11.60
CA ILE A 160 -2.47 1.63 -11.91
C ILE A 160 -3.62 2.64 -12.03
N VAL A 161 -3.74 3.52 -11.03
CA VAL A 161 -4.77 4.55 -10.95
C VAL A 161 -4.06 5.87 -10.76
N ASP A 162 -4.45 6.85 -11.56
CA ASP A 162 -3.87 8.18 -11.50
C ASP A 162 -4.37 8.99 -10.30
N CYS A 163 -3.76 10.15 -10.08
CA CYS A 163 -4.10 11.03 -8.97
C CYS A 163 -5.52 11.62 -9.01
N ASP A 164 -6.21 11.57 -10.14
CA ASP A 164 -7.62 11.96 -10.30
C ASP A 164 -8.59 10.77 -10.23
N GLY A 165 -8.11 9.56 -9.92
CA GLY A 165 -8.93 8.36 -9.74
C GLY A 165 -9.22 7.58 -11.02
N HIS A 166 -8.69 7.99 -12.18
CA HIS A 166 -8.87 7.24 -13.42
C HIS A 166 -7.88 6.09 -13.53
N TRP A 167 -8.37 4.96 -14.02
CA TRP A 167 -7.53 3.84 -14.41
C TRP A 167 -6.68 4.21 -15.63
N TYR A 168 -5.40 3.84 -15.61
CA TYR A 168 -4.59 3.78 -16.82
C TYR A 168 -5.03 2.66 -17.76
N ASP A 169 -5.17 2.98 -19.04
CA ASP A 169 -5.39 2.01 -20.10
C ASP A 169 -4.38 0.86 -20.05
N GLY A 170 -4.87 -0.38 -20.23
CA GLY A 170 -4.07 -1.59 -20.29
C GLY A 170 -3.84 -2.28 -18.95
N TRP A 171 -4.35 -1.72 -17.87
CA TRP A 171 -4.35 -2.36 -16.56
C TRP A 171 -5.67 -3.05 -16.21
N ASP A 172 -6.74 -2.75 -16.94
CA ASP A 172 -8.00 -3.48 -16.95
C ASP A 172 -7.82 -4.96 -17.30
N ARG A 173 -6.68 -5.29 -17.93
CA ARG A 173 -6.24 -6.64 -18.28
C ARG A 173 -4.83 -6.90 -17.74
N ILE A 174 -4.62 -8.06 -17.10
CA ILE A 174 -3.27 -8.53 -16.75
C ILE A 174 -3.03 -9.92 -17.36
N CYS A 175 -1.84 -10.09 -17.93
CA CYS A 175 -1.30 -11.37 -18.36
C CYS A 175 -0.17 -11.78 -17.41
N TRP A 176 -0.19 -13.01 -16.92
CA TRP A 176 0.86 -13.55 -16.06
C TRP A 176 0.91 -15.08 -16.14
N SER A 177 1.94 -15.68 -15.54
CA SER A 177 1.99 -17.14 -15.35
C SER A 177 1.33 -17.51 -14.01
N PRO A 178 0.11 -18.07 -14.02
CA PRO A 178 -0.59 -18.44 -12.80
C PRO A 178 0.05 -19.66 -12.12
N THR A 179 -0.09 -19.72 -10.79
CA THR A 179 0.19 -20.95 -10.03
C THR A 179 -0.93 -21.98 -10.22
N ALA A 180 -0.72 -23.22 -9.77
CA ALA A 180 -1.77 -24.24 -9.78
C ALA A 180 -3.00 -23.82 -8.96
N GLU A 181 -2.78 -23.16 -7.82
CA GLU A 181 -3.86 -22.67 -6.97
C GLU A 181 -4.63 -21.51 -7.59
N GLU A 182 -3.91 -20.55 -8.19
CA GLU A 182 -4.53 -19.45 -8.93
C GLU A 182 -5.34 -19.99 -10.12
N ASN A 183 -4.78 -20.90 -10.90
CA ASN A 183 -5.48 -21.55 -12.02
C ASN A 183 -6.77 -22.23 -11.57
N ARG A 184 -6.71 -22.99 -10.48
CA ARG A 184 -7.89 -23.63 -9.91
C ARG A 184 -8.93 -22.59 -9.52
N PHE A 185 -8.55 -21.58 -8.72
CA PHE A 185 -9.48 -20.52 -8.29
C PHE A 185 -10.15 -19.84 -9.49
N LEU A 186 -9.37 -19.43 -10.47
CA LEU A 186 -9.89 -18.69 -11.60
C LEU A 186 -10.74 -19.57 -12.54
N SER A 187 -10.46 -20.88 -12.63
CA SER A 187 -11.26 -21.82 -13.42
C SER A 187 -12.59 -22.14 -12.72
N GLU A 188 -12.54 -22.45 -11.42
CA GLU A 188 -13.72 -22.71 -10.59
C GLU A 188 -14.69 -21.53 -10.56
N LYS A 189 -14.17 -20.30 -10.63
CA LYS A 189 -14.95 -19.06 -10.66
C LYS A 189 -15.25 -18.54 -12.07
N SER A 190 -14.80 -19.24 -13.12
CA SER A 190 -15.01 -18.84 -14.53
C SER A 190 -14.60 -17.38 -14.81
N LEU A 191 -13.39 -17.02 -14.38
CA LEU A 191 -12.84 -15.66 -14.46
C LEU A 191 -11.96 -15.41 -15.70
N TRP A 192 -11.61 -16.46 -16.44
CA TRP A 192 -10.71 -16.37 -17.59
C TRP A 192 -11.42 -15.98 -18.87
N THR A 193 -10.76 -15.12 -19.63
CA THR A 193 -10.98 -14.92 -21.07
C THR A 193 -9.61 -14.83 -21.76
N ASP A 194 -9.30 -15.77 -22.65
CA ASP A 194 -8.09 -15.78 -23.48
C ASP A 194 -6.78 -15.48 -22.73
N ASN A 195 -6.44 -16.33 -21.76
CA ASN A 195 -5.23 -16.25 -20.94
C ASN A 195 -5.07 -14.94 -20.15
N SER A 196 -6.18 -14.27 -19.85
CA SER A 196 -6.18 -13.06 -19.07
C SER A 196 -7.42 -12.94 -18.19
N VAL A 197 -7.27 -12.11 -17.16
CA VAL A 197 -8.40 -11.65 -16.34
C VAL A 197 -8.66 -10.20 -16.68
N ILE A 198 -9.93 -9.90 -16.93
CA ILE A 198 -10.40 -8.55 -17.23
C ILE A 198 -11.28 -8.08 -16.08
N PHE A 199 -10.85 -7.00 -15.44
CA PHE A 199 -11.38 -6.50 -14.19
C PHE A 199 -12.37 -5.35 -14.44
N LYS A 200 -13.56 -5.41 -13.83
CA LYS A 200 -14.54 -4.29 -13.88
C LYS A 200 -14.12 -3.10 -13.02
N TYR A 201 -13.42 -3.39 -11.92
CA TYR A 201 -13.09 -2.40 -10.91
C TYR A 201 -11.63 -2.54 -10.50
N TYR A 202 -10.91 -1.42 -10.37
CA TYR A 202 -9.64 -1.48 -9.66
C TYR A 202 -9.87 -1.70 -8.15
N VAL A 203 -11.00 -1.19 -7.61
CA VAL A 203 -11.43 -1.40 -6.23
C VAL A 203 -12.93 -1.72 -6.18
N HIS A 204 -13.31 -2.83 -5.54
CA HIS A 204 -14.69 -3.31 -5.54
C HIS A 204 -15.62 -2.34 -4.78
N PRO A 205 -16.83 -2.02 -5.28
CA PRO A 205 -17.79 -1.14 -4.60
C PRO A 205 -18.05 -1.48 -3.12
N ASN A 206 -18.44 -2.72 -2.82
CA ASN A 206 -18.70 -3.19 -1.44
C ASN A 206 -17.51 -3.07 -0.47
N ARG A 207 -16.28 -2.82 -0.95
CA ARG A 207 -15.11 -2.67 -0.08
C ARG A 207 -15.19 -1.40 0.78
N TRP A 208 -16.06 -0.44 0.46
CA TRP A 208 -16.25 0.76 1.29
C TRP A 208 -16.47 0.44 2.77
N GLN A 209 -17.14 -0.68 3.07
CA GLN A 209 -17.45 -1.08 4.44
C GLN A 209 -16.20 -1.52 5.22
N SER A 210 -15.11 -1.86 4.53
CA SER A 210 -13.87 -2.35 5.16
C SER A 210 -13.21 -1.29 6.03
N VAL A 211 -13.47 0.01 5.82
CA VAL A 211 -12.97 1.08 6.70
C VAL A 211 -13.57 1.04 8.12
N PHE A 212 -14.60 0.23 8.34
CA PHE A 212 -15.24 0.04 9.65
C PHE A 212 -14.87 -1.28 10.33
N GLY A 213 -13.96 -2.06 9.73
CA GLY A 213 -13.52 -3.35 10.28
C GLY A 213 -12.30 -3.22 11.18
N ALA A 214 -12.18 -4.14 12.15
CA ALA A 214 -10.98 -4.29 12.97
C ALA A 214 -9.68 -4.37 12.15
N PRO A 215 -9.60 -5.07 11.00
CA PRO A 215 -8.39 -5.09 10.18
C PRO A 215 -7.95 -3.71 9.71
N TYR A 216 -8.88 -2.83 9.31
CA TYR A 216 -8.54 -1.46 8.90
C TYR A 216 -8.02 -0.64 10.08
N PHE A 217 -8.64 -0.75 11.26
CA PHE A 217 -8.17 -0.05 12.45
C PHE A 217 -6.76 -0.50 12.87
N LEU A 218 -6.50 -1.80 12.88
CA LEU A 218 -5.16 -2.33 13.15
C LEU A 218 -4.13 -1.83 12.12
N GLN A 219 -4.49 -1.78 10.84
CA GLN A 219 -3.60 -1.23 9.81
C GLN A 219 -3.32 0.26 10.00
N LYS A 220 -4.32 1.07 10.38
CA LYS A 220 -4.12 2.50 10.69
C LYS A 220 -3.23 2.69 11.91
N MET A 221 -3.50 1.96 13.01
CA MET A 221 -2.66 1.97 14.21
C MET A 221 -1.21 1.59 13.87
N LEU A 222 -1.02 0.53 13.09
CA LEU A 222 0.30 0.06 12.68
C LEU A 222 1.05 1.06 11.81
N LEU A 223 0.36 1.77 10.90
CA LEU A 223 0.97 2.83 10.08
C LEU A 223 1.50 3.97 10.96
N GLU A 224 0.70 4.45 11.91
CA GLU A 224 1.13 5.48 12.88
C GLU A 224 2.32 4.98 13.73
N ARG A 225 2.28 3.72 14.18
CA ARG A 225 3.36 3.11 14.97
C ARG A 225 4.67 2.96 14.19
N ILE A 226 4.58 2.62 12.90
CA ILE A 226 5.74 2.56 11.99
C ILE A 226 6.33 3.95 11.80
N ASP A 227 5.50 4.99 11.67
CA ASP A 227 5.96 6.37 11.53
C ASP A 227 6.65 6.87 12.81
N ASP A 228 6.08 6.60 13.99
CA ASP A 228 6.69 6.90 15.30
C ASP A 228 8.06 6.22 15.46
N GLU A 229 8.16 4.93 15.14
CA GLU A 229 9.42 4.18 15.22
C GLU A 229 10.47 4.65 14.20
N ALA A 230 10.04 4.91 12.96
CA ALA A 230 10.92 5.40 11.91
C ALA A 230 11.44 6.82 12.24
N GLN A 231 10.62 7.65 12.87
CA GLN A 231 11.03 8.97 13.37
C GLN A 231 12.06 8.84 14.49
N PHE A 232 11.85 7.92 15.44
CA PHE A 232 12.84 7.63 16.48
C PHE A 232 14.19 7.22 15.91
N TYR A 233 14.24 6.25 14.98
CA TYR A 233 15.51 5.86 14.38
C TYR A 233 16.14 6.95 13.52
N ARG A 234 15.32 7.80 12.89
CA ARG A 234 15.82 9.00 12.21
C ARG A 234 16.47 9.99 13.20
N SER A 235 15.91 10.16 14.39
CA SER A 235 16.57 10.97 15.44
C SER A 235 17.85 10.31 15.96
N GLU A 236 17.90 8.98 16.08
CA GLU A 236 19.12 8.28 16.50
C GLU A 236 20.25 8.40 15.47
N VAL A 237 19.93 8.32 14.17
CA VAL A 237 20.92 8.59 13.12
C VAL A 237 21.49 10.00 13.27
N LYS A 238 20.62 11.01 13.47
CA LYS A 238 21.07 12.40 13.67
C LYS A 238 21.90 12.57 14.94
N ARG A 239 21.50 11.95 16.05
CA ARG A 239 22.22 11.99 17.33
C ARG A 239 23.62 11.41 17.18
N LEU A 240 23.74 10.20 16.62
CA LEU A 240 25.03 9.53 16.45
C LEU A 240 25.94 10.30 15.48
N GLN A 241 25.39 10.83 14.38
CA GLN A 241 26.16 11.68 13.46
C GLN A 241 26.65 12.98 14.12
N SER A 242 25.88 13.56 15.04
CA SER A 242 26.31 14.75 15.80
C SER A 242 27.43 14.46 16.82
N MET A 243 27.73 13.17 17.06
CA MET A 243 28.85 12.71 17.87
C MET A 243 30.06 12.28 17.02
N ASP A 244 30.10 12.71 15.75
CA ASP A 244 31.14 12.36 14.77
C ASP A 244 31.28 10.84 14.50
N ILE A 245 30.25 10.05 14.81
CA ILE A 245 30.21 8.63 14.44
C ILE A 245 29.91 8.53 12.94
N LEU A 246 30.85 7.96 12.20
CA LEU A 246 30.74 7.80 10.76
C LEU A 246 30.15 6.44 10.39
N PHE A 247 29.47 6.40 9.23
CA PHE A 247 29.10 5.13 8.60
C PHE A 247 30.36 4.32 8.29
N PRO A 248 30.31 2.98 8.37
CA PRO A 248 31.37 2.14 7.84
C PRO A 248 31.59 2.52 6.37
N SER A 249 32.85 2.72 5.95
CA SER A 249 33.21 3.06 4.57
C SER A 249 32.45 2.18 3.59
N GLU A 250 31.68 2.81 2.69
CA GLU A 250 30.63 2.16 1.89
C GLU A 250 31.13 0.94 1.10
N GLN A 251 30.49 -0.21 1.33
CA GLN A 251 30.41 -1.25 0.30
C GLN A 251 29.30 -0.84 -0.69
N GLY A 252 29.69 -0.17 -1.77
CA GLY A 252 28.91 -0.07 -3.01
C GLY A 252 27.49 0.51 -2.88
N GLY A 253 27.38 1.79 -2.57
CA GLY A 253 26.13 2.52 -2.80
C GLY A 253 25.77 2.52 -4.28
N SER A 254 24.49 2.29 -4.62
CA SER A 254 24.03 2.42 -6.00
C SER A 254 24.30 3.84 -6.48
N PHE A 255 25.19 4.00 -7.47
CA PHE A 255 25.47 5.29 -8.08
C PHE A 255 24.16 5.92 -8.56
N TYR A 256 23.74 7.02 -7.93
CA TYR A 256 22.67 7.84 -8.47
C TYR A 256 23.14 8.39 -9.82
N THR A 257 22.51 7.93 -10.90
CA THR A 257 22.74 8.50 -12.23
C THR A 257 21.68 9.57 -12.44
N PRO A 258 22.05 10.87 -12.49
CA PRO A 258 21.11 11.92 -12.76
C PRO A 258 20.42 11.69 -14.12
N PRO A 259 19.16 12.11 -14.26
CA PRO A 259 18.46 12.02 -15.53
C PRO A 259 19.11 12.94 -16.58
N VAL A 260 19.10 12.50 -17.84
CA VAL A 260 19.57 13.27 -19.00
C VAL A 260 18.52 14.29 -19.43
N SER A 261 17.25 13.91 -19.33
CA SER A 261 16.14 14.79 -19.62
C SER A 261 14.94 14.40 -18.78
N GLU A 262 14.14 15.40 -18.44
CA GLU A 262 12.85 15.25 -17.79
C GLU A 262 11.80 15.97 -18.63
N GLY A 263 10.65 15.33 -18.87
CA GLY A 263 9.52 15.98 -19.52
C GLY A 263 8.89 17.05 -18.64
N GLU A 264 8.23 18.03 -19.28
CA GLU A 264 7.54 19.10 -18.58
C GLU A 264 6.37 18.59 -17.73
N THR A 265 6.06 19.34 -16.66
CA THR A 265 4.93 19.05 -15.79
C THR A 265 4.03 20.25 -15.62
N LYS A 266 2.72 19.99 -15.46
CA LYS A 266 1.72 20.98 -15.08
C LYS A 266 1.02 20.59 -13.78
N PRO A 267 0.64 21.57 -12.94
CA PRO A 267 -0.17 21.32 -11.77
C PRO A 267 -1.61 21.02 -12.16
N ILE A 268 -2.23 20.06 -11.48
CA ILE A 268 -3.67 19.81 -11.52
C ILE A 268 -4.23 19.75 -10.10
N SER A 269 -5.48 20.18 -9.94
CA SER A 269 -6.22 20.03 -8.70
C SER A 269 -6.94 18.68 -8.70
N VAL A 270 -6.70 17.87 -7.66
CA VAL A 270 -7.35 16.57 -7.48
C VAL A 270 -8.09 16.54 -6.16
N GLN A 271 -9.31 16.01 -6.18
CA GLN A 271 -10.03 15.70 -4.96
C GLN A 271 -9.54 14.38 -4.37
N THR A 272 -9.49 14.32 -3.05
CA THR A 272 -9.09 13.11 -2.34
C THR A 272 -9.75 13.03 -0.98
N ILE A 273 -9.67 11.85 -0.38
CA ILE A 273 -10.08 11.62 1.00
C ILE A 273 -8.86 11.49 1.90
N GLU A 274 -8.95 12.12 3.06
CA GLU A 274 -8.05 11.91 4.17
C GLU A 274 -8.85 11.27 5.30
N MET A 275 -8.45 10.06 5.70
CA MET A 275 -9.00 9.37 6.86
C MET A 275 -7.93 9.25 7.95
N ILE A 276 -8.30 9.55 9.19
CA ILE A 276 -7.45 9.51 10.36
C ILE A 276 -8.14 8.66 11.42
N LEU A 277 -7.41 7.74 12.02
CA LEU A 277 -7.84 7.06 13.23
C LEU A 277 -7.13 7.76 14.40
N ASP A 278 -7.91 8.46 15.23
CA ASP A 278 -7.41 8.97 16.50
C ASP A 278 -7.19 7.79 17.43
N ILE A 279 -5.99 7.70 17.99
CA ILE A 279 -5.56 6.64 18.89
C ILE A 279 -4.95 7.26 20.16
N PRO A 280 -4.93 6.53 21.29
CA PRO A 280 -4.18 6.94 22.48
C PRO A 280 -2.68 7.09 22.20
N GLU A 281 -1.94 7.68 23.13
CA GLU A 281 -0.48 7.71 23.03
C GLU A 281 0.13 6.30 23.12
N PHE A 282 1.21 6.08 22.38
CA PHE A 282 1.97 4.84 22.48
C PHE A 282 2.64 4.71 23.85
N LEU A 283 2.56 3.51 24.42
CA LEU A 283 3.10 3.17 25.74
C LEU A 283 4.56 2.74 25.62
N GLY A 284 5.31 2.84 26.73
CA GLY A 284 6.72 2.44 26.78
C GLY A 284 7.66 3.42 26.08
N ALA A 285 8.91 2.97 25.84
CA ALA A 285 9.95 3.77 25.21
C ALA A 285 10.79 2.92 24.25
N TYR A 286 11.33 3.57 23.22
CA TYR A 286 12.31 2.91 22.35
C TYR A 286 13.68 2.89 23.00
N THR A 287 14.39 1.76 22.85
CA THR A 287 15.76 1.63 23.34
C THR A 287 16.72 2.45 22.46
N PRO A 288 17.51 3.38 23.04
CA PRO A 288 18.56 4.10 22.32
C PRO A 288 19.59 3.16 21.70
N MET A 289 20.14 3.57 20.55
CA MET A 289 21.19 2.83 19.86
C MET A 289 22.55 3.05 20.51
N GLU A 290 23.38 2.00 20.48
CA GLU A 290 24.76 2.08 20.95
C GLU A 290 25.54 3.20 20.23
N GLU A 291 26.45 3.85 20.96
CA GLU A 291 27.24 5.00 20.47
C GLU A 291 28.45 4.53 19.65
N ASN A 292 28.18 3.82 18.56
CA ASN A 292 29.20 3.30 17.67
C ASN A 292 28.68 3.19 16.22
N SER A 293 29.58 2.94 15.25
CA SER A 293 29.21 2.83 13.83
C SER A 293 28.19 1.73 13.54
N LYS A 294 28.15 0.67 14.36
CA LYS A 294 27.16 -0.42 14.25
C LYS A 294 25.77 0.06 14.68
N GLY A 295 25.67 0.82 15.77
CA GLY A 295 24.43 1.48 16.20
C GLY A 295 23.88 2.42 15.14
N LEU A 296 24.75 3.21 14.50
CA LEU A 296 24.38 4.09 13.38
C LEU A 296 23.85 3.29 12.17
N GLN A 297 24.56 2.23 11.77
CA GLN A 297 24.15 1.37 10.66
C GLN A 297 22.82 0.66 10.96
N ASN A 298 22.63 0.20 12.19
CA ASN A 298 21.39 -0.43 12.64
C ASN A 298 20.21 0.55 12.61
N ALA A 299 20.37 1.75 13.18
CA ALA A 299 19.34 2.79 13.15
C ALA A 299 18.93 3.13 11.71
N TYR A 300 19.91 3.33 10.82
CA TYR A 300 19.67 3.65 9.42
C TYR A 300 18.96 2.51 8.67
N SER A 301 19.45 1.28 8.83
CA SER A 301 18.88 0.09 8.18
C SER A 301 17.46 -0.16 8.67
N ARG A 302 17.22 0.01 9.97
CA ARG A 302 15.91 -0.17 10.59
C ARG A 302 14.92 0.90 10.14
N GLN A 303 15.33 2.17 10.11
CA GLN A 303 14.52 3.26 9.57
C GLN A 303 14.10 2.99 8.11
N LYS A 304 15.06 2.56 7.27
CA LYS A 304 14.79 2.20 5.88
C LYS A 304 13.86 1.02 5.75
N PHE A 305 14.07 -0.03 6.52
CA PHE A 305 13.22 -1.22 6.53
C PHE A 305 11.77 -0.88 6.88
N LEU A 306 11.55 -0.12 7.96
CA LEU A 306 10.22 0.35 8.35
C LEU A 306 9.55 1.18 7.24
N THR A 307 10.30 2.15 6.68
CA THR A 307 9.76 3.14 5.73
C THR A 307 9.53 2.57 4.33
N TYR A 308 10.46 1.76 3.83
CA TYR A 308 10.52 1.35 2.42
C TYR A 308 10.20 -0.13 2.20
N THR A 309 10.20 -0.95 3.25
CA THR A 309 9.83 -2.37 3.16
C THR A 309 8.44 -2.61 3.74
N LEU A 310 8.22 -2.27 5.01
CA LEU A 310 6.96 -2.60 5.71
C LEU A 310 5.81 -1.65 5.36
N LYS A 311 6.04 -0.33 5.49
CA LYS A 311 4.98 0.68 5.33
C LYS A 311 4.23 0.61 3.99
N PRO A 312 4.90 0.49 2.82
CA PRO A 312 4.22 0.60 1.53
C PRO A 312 3.08 -0.41 1.33
N PHE A 313 3.28 -1.64 1.79
CA PHE A 313 2.30 -2.72 1.65
C PHE A 313 1.03 -2.47 2.50
N ILE A 314 1.22 -2.07 3.76
CA ILE A 314 0.11 -1.73 4.67
C ILE A 314 -0.64 -0.51 4.13
N GLN A 315 0.10 0.52 3.70
CA GLN A 315 -0.46 1.75 3.16
C GLN A 315 -1.25 1.48 1.87
N PHE A 316 -0.78 0.57 1.00
CA PHE A 316 -1.50 0.19 -0.21
C PHE A 316 -2.87 -0.39 0.12
N CYS A 317 -2.93 -1.36 1.05
CA CYS A 317 -4.19 -1.96 1.48
C CYS A 317 -5.13 -0.96 2.16
N THR A 318 -4.60 -0.14 3.06
CA THR A 318 -5.35 0.91 3.76
C THR A 318 -5.95 1.91 2.78
N ARG A 319 -5.13 2.44 1.85
CA ARG A 319 -5.58 3.42 0.86
C ARG A 319 -6.59 2.84 -0.11
N ALA A 320 -6.51 1.56 -0.43
CA ALA A 320 -7.50 0.91 -1.28
C ALA A 320 -8.88 0.82 -0.59
N ASN A 321 -8.94 0.54 0.72
CA ASN A 321 -10.21 0.64 1.46
C ASN A 321 -10.74 2.07 1.49
N GLU A 322 -9.87 3.06 1.68
CA GLU A 322 -10.23 4.49 1.65
C GLU A 322 -10.71 4.94 0.26
N ALA A 323 -10.12 4.41 -0.82
CA ALA A 323 -10.58 4.63 -2.19
C ALA A 323 -11.99 4.09 -2.40
N ALA A 324 -12.25 2.85 -1.95
CA ALA A 324 -13.60 2.28 -2.03
C ALA A 324 -14.62 3.14 -1.27
N TYR A 325 -14.26 3.61 -0.07
CA TYR A 325 -15.13 4.51 0.70
C TYR A 325 -15.38 5.83 -0.02
N TYR A 326 -14.34 6.47 -0.55
CA TYR A 326 -14.47 7.72 -1.30
C TYR A 326 -15.42 7.58 -2.50
N HIS A 327 -15.28 6.51 -3.29
CA HIS A 327 -16.09 6.33 -4.49
C HIS A 327 -17.50 5.81 -4.23
N PHE A 328 -17.69 4.98 -3.20
CA PHE A 328 -18.93 4.18 -3.06
C PHE A 328 -19.59 4.24 -1.67
N GLY A 329 -18.92 4.79 -0.66
CA GLY A 329 -19.37 4.76 0.73
C GLY A 329 -19.46 6.12 1.43
N GLN A 330 -19.17 7.23 0.75
CA GLN A 330 -19.13 8.55 1.38
C GLN A 330 -20.44 8.86 2.13
N GLY A 331 -20.33 9.23 3.41
CA GLY A 331 -21.48 9.51 4.28
C GLY A 331 -22.18 8.26 4.82
N GLN A 332 -21.90 7.07 4.28
CA GLN A 332 -22.47 5.82 4.76
C GLN A 332 -21.71 5.30 5.99
N VAL A 333 -22.42 4.46 6.75
CA VAL A 333 -21.91 3.72 7.91
C VAL A 333 -22.32 2.26 7.72
N ALA A 334 -21.37 1.33 7.92
CA ALA A 334 -21.67 -0.08 7.80
C ALA A 334 -22.72 -0.52 8.85
N SER A 335 -23.62 -1.42 8.47
CA SER A 335 -24.77 -1.80 9.30
C SER A 335 -24.41 -2.42 10.65
N TRP A 336 -23.24 -3.06 10.77
CA TRP A 336 -22.73 -3.63 12.03
C TRP A 336 -22.18 -2.59 12.99
N MET A 337 -21.99 -1.33 12.58
CA MET A 337 -21.56 -0.22 13.44
C MET A 337 -22.75 0.44 14.15
N GLN A 338 -23.73 -0.36 14.58
CA GLN A 338 -25.01 0.10 15.14
C GLN A 338 -24.84 1.19 16.20
N GLY A 339 -25.66 2.23 16.13
CA GLY A 339 -25.64 3.38 17.04
C GLY A 339 -24.51 4.38 16.81
N ARG A 340 -23.66 4.18 15.80
CA ARG A 340 -22.61 5.12 15.40
C ARG A 340 -23.03 5.88 14.15
N THR A 341 -22.69 7.17 14.12
CA THR A 341 -22.95 8.04 12.98
C THR A 341 -21.78 8.99 12.77
N TRP A 342 -21.72 9.58 11.58
CA TRP A 342 -20.84 10.70 11.29
C TRP A 342 -21.42 11.97 11.89
N VAL A 343 -20.63 12.66 12.72
CA VAL A 343 -20.94 14.00 13.21
C VAL A 343 -19.95 15.00 12.65
N GLU A 344 -20.42 16.19 12.29
CA GLU A 344 -19.52 17.27 11.92
C GLU A 344 -18.68 17.68 13.13
N TRP A 345 -17.37 17.78 12.92
CA TRP A 345 -16.43 18.12 13.96
C TRP A 345 -15.37 19.09 13.42
N LYS A 346 -15.01 20.07 14.24
CA LYS A 346 -13.95 21.03 13.96
C LYS A 346 -12.95 21.02 15.11
N PRO A 347 -11.63 20.94 14.84
CA PRO A 347 -10.63 21.08 15.89
C PRO A 347 -10.69 22.49 16.49
N SER A 348 -10.41 22.60 17.79
CA SER A 348 -10.42 23.88 18.53
C SER A 348 -9.51 24.95 17.93
N LYS A 349 -8.41 24.53 17.30
CA LYS A 349 -7.42 25.40 16.64
C LYS A 349 -7.29 25.11 15.14
N GLY A 350 -8.41 25.03 14.42
CA GLY A 350 -8.35 24.90 12.96
C GLY A 350 -9.68 25.22 12.26
N ARG A 351 -9.56 25.63 11.00
CA ARG A 351 -10.73 25.87 10.12
C ARG A 351 -11.19 24.63 9.36
N THR A 352 -10.46 23.52 9.49
CA THR A 352 -10.76 22.29 8.76
C THR A 352 -11.98 21.61 9.38
N GLN A 353 -13.00 21.36 8.56
CA GLN A 353 -14.14 20.54 8.91
C GLN A 353 -13.85 19.06 8.65
N TRP A 354 -14.23 18.22 9.60
CA TRP A 354 -14.15 16.77 9.53
C TRP A 354 -15.52 16.15 9.78
N HIS A 355 -15.71 14.95 9.26
CA HIS A 355 -16.73 14.03 9.72
C HIS A 355 -16.07 13.08 10.72
N MET A 356 -16.56 13.05 11.95
CA MET A 356 -16.02 12.24 13.03
C MET A 356 -17.03 11.18 13.45
N MET A 357 -16.56 9.97 13.66
CA MET A 357 -17.30 8.89 14.30
C MET A 357 -16.54 8.48 15.56
N ARG A 358 -17.16 8.69 16.72
CA ARG A 358 -16.59 8.21 17.99
C ARG A 358 -16.64 6.69 18.03
N LEU A 359 -15.50 6.06 18.32
CA LEU A 359 -15.39 4.61 18.43
C LEU A 359 -15.35 4.14 19.89
N GLY A 360 -14.71 4.93 20.76
CA GLY A 360 -14.59 4.72 22.19
C GLY A 360 -14.31 6.05 22.91
N VAL A 361 -13.80 5.99 24.14
CA VAL A 361 -13.41 7.18 24.90
C VAL A 361 -12.21 7.88 24.24
N ASP A 362 -11.20 7.09 23.88
CA ASP A 362 -9.91 7.60 23.38
C ASP A 362 -9.66 7.28 21.90
N MET A 363 -10.68 6.80 21.17
CA MET A 363 -10.57 6.49 19.76
C MET A 363 -11.74 7.04 18.94
N ALA A 364 -11.41 7.63 17.80
CA ALA A 364 -12.37 8.12 16.83
C ALA A 364 -11.84 7.93 15.40
N LEU A 365 -12.73 7.62 14.46
CA LEU A 365 -12.42 7.66 13.04
C LEU A 365 -12.87 9.01 12.50
N ARG A 366 -11.99 9.71 11.79
CA ARG A 366 -12.32 10.98 11.13
C ARG A 366 -12.02 10.90 9.66
N TYR A 367 -12.84 11.54 8.83
CA TYR A 367 -12.50 11.79 7.44
C TYR A 367 -12.84 13.20 6.99
N ARG A 368 -12.15 13.67 5.95
CA ARG A 368 -12.53 14.85 5.18
C ARG A 368 -12.25 14.63 3.70
N ILE A 369 -13.04 15.29 2.86
CA ILE A 369 -12.71 15.47 1.45
C ILE A 369 -11.90 16.75 1.33
N ARG A 370 -10.78 16.70 0.61
CA ARG A 370 -9.95 17.87 0.35
C ARG A 370 -9.48 17.90 -1.08
N ILE A 371 -9.16 19.10 -1.54
CA ILE A 371 -8.50 19.33 -2.82
C ILE A 371 -7.00 19.45 -2.54
N MET A 372 -6.18 18.77 -3.34
CA MET A 372 -4.73 18.94 -3.32
C MET A 372 -4.19 19.18 -4.72
N THR A 373 -3.00 19.76 -4.81
CA THR A 373 -2.30 19.94 -6.09
C THR A 373 -1.38 18.77 -6.36
N GLN A 374 -1.42 18.21 -7.56
CA GLN A 374 -0.54 17.15 -8.05
C GLN A 374 0.14 17.60 -9.35
N GLN A 375 1.37 17.13 -9.59
CA GLN A 375 2.11 17.42 -10.82
C GLN A 375 1.97 16.25 -11.80
N VAL A 376 1.45 16.52 -13.00
CA VAL A 376 1.32 15.55 -14.09
C VAL A 376 2.10 16.02 -15.32
N SER A 377 2.34 15.14 -16.27
CA SER A 377 2.92 15.42 -17.58
C SER A 377 2.14 16.54 -18.25
N ALA A 378 2.85 17.50 -18.84
CA ALA A 378 2.22 18.57 -19.61
C ALA A 378 1.55 18.03 -20.89
N GLU A 379 2.10 16.94 -21.44
CA GLU A 379 1.74 16.26 -22.71
C GLU A 379 1.20 14.83 -22.51
#